data_AF-A0A5M7C4X7-F1
#
_entry.id   AF-A0A5M7C4X7-F1
#
_cell.length_a   1.000
_cell.length_b   1.000
_cell.length_c   1.000
_cell.angle_alpha   90.00
_cell.angle_beta   90.00
_cell.angle_gamma   90.00
#
_symmetry.space_group_name_H-M   'P 1'
#
loop_
_entity.id
_entity.type
_entity.pdbx_description
1 polymer ?
#
loop_
_entity_poly.entity_id
_entity_poly.type
_entity_poly.pdbx_seq_one_letter_code
_entity_poly.pdbx_strand_id
1 'polypeptide(L)'
;MPAISWFAAVGVLLALVAWDLTAAGRDRPLRRCALIIAAQLLVAVLFGAALLSTSGADVAARFFAGWGTSLASTVDLLVVLLSVAAGTPEWGRVIAVVVVVGVLARGTMAFGEPGTLVVGSTSVLLGAAVLWGAWQAFRREGSPPRAASAHLVLGTGVLAAAVLGLMSASAAHAVTGSGPLALVAGVLALVGFQHVFGLVRGLLARMPDAPVGLAVVLVFIGVKSVLAGLAGTGPVHDAQVVLLTLGVLAAVAALGAITAARAPRERERS
;
A
#
# COMPACT_ATOMS: atom_id res chain seq x y z
N MET A 1 -16.76 -21.59 13.53
CA MET A 1 -15.40 -21.47 14.11
C MET A 1 -15.50 -20.84 15.49
N PRO A 2 -14.99 -21.46 16.56
CA PRO A 2 -15.12 -20.92 17.91
C PRO A 2 -14.36 -19.58 18.02
N ALA A 3 -14.94 -18.59 18.70
CA ALA A 3 -14.44 -17.21 18.78
C ALA A 3 -12.97 -17.08 19.29
N ILE A 4 -12.47 -18.09 20.00
CA ILE A 4 -11.09 -18.17 20.51
C ILE A 4 -10.02 -18.16 19.40
N SER A 5 -10.31 -18.68 18.20
CA SER A 5 -9.33 -18.70 17.10
C SER A 5 -9.05 -17.31 16.51
N TRP A 6 -10.01 -16.40 16.56
CA TRP A 6 -9.87 -15.07 15.96
C TRP A 6 -9.00 -14.14 16.78
N PHE A 7 -9.12 -14.17 18.11
CA PHE A 7 -8.24 -13.39 18.99
C PHE A 7 -6.78 -13.83 18.87
N ALA A 8 -6.53 -15.14 18.75
CA ALA A 8 -5.19 -15.66 18.48
C ALA A 8 -4.64 -15.17 17.12
N ALA A 9 -5.46 -15.20 16.06
CA ALA A 9 -5.06 -14.68 14.75
C ALA A 9 -4.75 -13.18 14.80
N VAL A 10 -5.58 -12.37 15.47
CA VAL A 10 -5.34 -10.93 15.67
C VAL A 10 -4.05 -10.70 16.48
N GLY A 11 -3.81 -11.48 17.53
CA GLY A 11 -2.57 -11.39 18.31
C GLY A 11 -1.32 -11.66 17.47
N VAL A 12 -1.34 -12.69 16.62
CA VAL A 12 -0.25 -12.99 15.68
C VAL A 12 -0.05 -11.85 14.69
N LEU A 13 -1.14 -11.27 14.16
CA LEU A 13 -1.06 -10.14 13.24
C LEU A 13 -0.47 -8.88 13.89
N LEU A 14 -0.90 -8.57 15.12
CA LEU A 14 -0.33 -7.45 15.88
C LEU A 14 1.14 -7.67 16.17
N ALA A 15 1.56 -8.90 16.47
CA ALA A 15 2.98 -9.24 16.64
C ALA A 15 3.78 -9.06 15.33
N LEU A 16 3.22 -9.47 14.19
CA LEU A 16 3.84 -9.26 12.88
C LEU A 16 3.95 -7.77 12.52
N VAL A 17 2.92 -6.98 12.81
CA VAL A 17 2.96 -5.52 12.63
C VAL A 17 4.00 -4.90 13.56
N ALA A 18 4.02 -5.26 14.84
CA ALA A 18 5.00 -4.77 15.81
C ALA A 18 6.44 -5.11 15.37
N TRP A 19 6.66 -6.33 14.88
CA TRP A 19 7.92 -6.74 14.29
C TRP A 19 8.32 -5.87 13.09
N ASP A 20 7.39 -5.60 12.17
CA ASP A 20 7.62 -4.74 11.01
C ASP A 20 7.95 -3.29 11.43
N LEU A 21 7.25 -2.75 12.45
CA LEU A 21 7.51 -1.43 13.00
C LEU A 21 8.92 -1.31 13.57
N THR A 22 9.52 -2.39 14.09
CA THR A 22 10.92 -2.33 14.52
C THR A 22 11.84 -2.01 13.34
N ALA A 23 11.52 -2.42 12.12
CA ALA A 23 12.34 -2.18 10.93
C ALA A 23 12.31 -0.72 10.43
N ALA A 24 11.49 0.14 11.04
CA ALA A 24 11.38 1.55 10.68
C ALA A 24 12.74 2.26 10.61
N GLY A 25 13.01 2.88 9.46
CA GLY A 25 14.22 3.69 9.23
C GLY A 25 15.52 2.89 9.16
N ARG A 26 15.48 1.55 9.16
CA ARG A 26 16.68 0.72 9.02
C ARG A 26 16.97 0.46 7.55
N ASP A 27 18.14 0.91 7.08
CA ASP A 27 18.64 0.49 5.79
C ASP A 27 19.08 -0.99 5.85
N ARG A 28 18.60 -1.78 4.90
CA ARG A 28 18.91 -3.21 4.77
C ARG A 28 19.32 -3.50 3.33
N PRO A 29 20.18 -4.50 3.10
CA PRO A 29 20.51 -4.91 1.73
C PRO A 29 19.24 -5.37 1.01
N LEU A 30 19.11 -5.01 -0.27
CA LEU A 30 17.92 -5.29 -1.10
C LEU A 30 17.50 -6.77 -1.07
N ARG A 31 18.47 -7.69 -1.12
CA ARG A 31 18.23 -9.13 -1.03
C ARG A 31 17.46 -9.52 0.25
N ARG A 32 17.82 -8.93 1.39
CA ARG A 32 17.18 -9.22 2.68
C ARG A 32 15.77 -8.64 2.75
N CYS A 33 15.55 -7.44 2.23
CA CYS A 33 14.20 -6.89 2.12
C CYS A 33 13.32 -7.77 1.22
N ALA A 34 13.81 -8.17 0.04
CA ALA A 34 13.08 -9.03 -0.88
C ALA A 34 12.69 -10.37 -0.23
N LEU A 35 13.62 -11.00 0.50
CA LEU A 35 13.34 -12.24 1.25
C LEU A 35 12.27 -12.05 2.33
N ILE A 36 12.32 -10.94 3.07
CA ILE A 36 11.34 -10.65 4.13
C ILE A 36 9.95 -10.42 3.51
N ILE A 37 9.88 -9.63 2.44
CA ILE A 37 8.64 -9.37 1.71
C ILE A 37 8.08 -10.69 1.16
N ALA A 38 8.91 -11.52 0.54
CA ALA A 38 8.51 -12.83 0.03
C ALA A 38 7.99 -13.75 1.16
N ALA A 39 8.67 -13.77 2.32
CA ALA A 39 8.23 -14.52 3.48
C ALA A 39 6.88 -14.02 4.02
N GLN A 40 6.63 -12.71 4.00
CA GLN A 40 5.37 -12.13 4.45
C GLN A 40 4.21 -12.44 3.49
N LEU A 41 4.44 -12.35 2.18
CA LEU A 41 3.48 -12.81 1.18
C LEU A 41 3.20 -14.31 1.33
N LEU A 42 4.23 -15.12 1.62
CA LEU A 42 4.08 -16.54 1.88
C LEU A 42 3.21 -16.80 3.10
N VAL A 43 3.34 -16.04 4.19
CA VAL A 43 2.45 -16.17 5.37
C VAL A 43 0.98 -15.95 4.98
N ALA A 44 0.68 -14.97 4.13
CA ALA A 44 -0.69 -14.75 3.65
C ALA A 44 -1.19 -15.92 2.78
N VAL A 45 -0.34 -16.44 1.89
CA VAL A 45 -0.67 -17.60 1.05
C VAL A 45 -0.91 -18.86 1.90
N LEU A 46 -0.05 -19.11 2.89
CA LEU A 46 -0.19 -20.24 3.82
C LEU A 46 -1.47 -20.11 4.66
N PHE A 47 -1.83 -18.89 5.08
CA PHE A 47 -3.10 -18.65 5.78
C PHE A 47 -4.30 -18.99 4.88
N GLY A 48 -4.28 -18.55 3.61
CA GLY A 48 -5.32 -18.92 2.63
C GLY A 48 -5.37 -20.43 2.35
N ALA A 49 -4.24 -21.10 2.29
CA ALA A 49 -4.17 -22.57 2.14
C ALA A 49 -4.71 -23.30 3.40
N ALA A 50 -4.44 -22.77 4.60
CA ALA A 50 -5.02 -23.28 5.84
C ALA A 50 -6.55 -23.13 5.83
N LEU A 51 -7.08 -21.99 5.38
CA LEU A 51 -8.52 -21.80 5.19
C LEU A 51 -9.10 -22.78 4.18
N LEU A 52 -8.41 -23.05 3.07
CA LEU A 52 -8.86 -24.02 2.07
C LEU A 52 -9.04 -25.41 2.68
N SER A 53 -8.08 -25.84 3.51
CA SER A 53 -8.12 -27.16 4.16
C SER A 53 -9.13 -27.27 5.32
N THR A 54 -9.40 -26.18 6.05
CA THR A 54 -10.21 -26.21 7.28
C THR A 54 -11.63 -25.67 7.10
N SER A 55 -11.81 -24.72 6.19
CA SER A 55 -13.04 -23.92 6.02
C SER A 55 -13.62 -24.00 4.60
N GLY A 56 -12.92 -24.66 3.67
CA GLY A 56 -13.38 -24.88 2.29
C GLY A 56 -12.94 -23.80 1.30
N ALA A 57 -13.14 -24.10 0.01
CA ALA A 57 -12.70 -23.27 -1.10
C ALA A 57 -13.36 -21.87 -1.12
N ASP A 58 -14.63 -21.78 -0.75
CA ASP A 58 -15.37 -20.51 -0.77
C ASP A 58 -14.78 -19.49 0.21
N VAL A 59 -14.45 -19.92 1.43
CA VAL A 59 -13.86 -19.05 2.45
C VAL A 59 -12.45 -18.62 2.06
N ALA A 60 -11.65 -19.54 1.51
CA ALA A 60 -10.33 -19.23 1.01
C ALA A 60 -10.37 -18.23 -0.17
N ALA A 61 -11.29 -18.43 -1.13
CA ALA A 61 -11.47 -17.52 -2.25
C ALA A 61 -11.87 -16.11 -1.80
N ARG A 62 -12.82 -16.00 -0.86
CA ARG A 62 -13.21 -14.73 -0.24
C ARG A 62 -12.05 -14.05 0.48
N PHE A 63 -11.22 -14.82 1.20
CA PHE A 63 -9.99 -14.30 1.82
C PHE A 63 -9.03 -13.72 0.77
N PHE A 64 -8.71 -14.48 -0.29
CA PHE A 64 -7.78 -14.01 -1.31
C PHE A 64 -8.31 -12.79 -2.07
N ALA A 65 -9.61 -12.71 -2.30
CA ALA A 65 -10.24 -11.55 -2.91
C ALA A 65 -10.12 -10.31 -1.99
N GLY A 66 -10.45 -10.44 -0.70
CA GLY A 66 -10.28 -9.36 0.28
C GLY A 66 -8.82 -8.96 0.50
N TRP A 67 -7.89 -9.93 0.48
CA TRP A 67 -6.45 -9.69 0.61
C TRP A 67 -5.89 -8.98 -0.63
N GLY A 68 -6.28 -9.39 -1.84
CA GLY A 68 -5.90 -8.73 -3.08
C GLY A 68 -6.38 -7.28 -3.15
N THR A 69 -7.63 -7.03 -2.76
CA THR A 69 -8.18 -5.67 -2.61
C THR A 69 -7.37 -4.84 -1.62
N SER A 70 -7.05 -5.39 -0.46
CA SER A 70 -6.26 -4.69 0.54
C SER A 70 -4.82 -4.43 0.08
N LEU A 71 -4.22 -5.39 -0.65
CA LEU A 71 -2.89 -5.29 -1.22
C LEU A 71 -2.79 -4.17 -2.24
N ALA A 72 -3.74 -4.09 -3.20
CA ALA A 72 -3.76 -3.02 -4.19
C ALA A 72 -3.85 -1.64 -3.54
N SER A 73 -4.68 -1.48 -2.50
CA SER A 73 -4.77 -0.22 -1.75
C SER A 73 -3.48 0.12 -0.99
N THR A 74 -2.82 -0.87 -0.38
CA THR A 74 -1.52 -0.66 0.27
C THR A 74 -0.45 -0.21 -0.73
N VAL A 75 -0.50 -0.74 -1.95
CA VAL A 75 0.44 -0.35 -2.99
C VAL A 75 0.16 1.06 -3.52
N ASP A 76 -1.11 1.46 -3.64
CA ASP A 76 -1.47 2.85 -3.93
C ASP A 76 -0.91 3.80 -2.84
N LEU A 77 -1.05 3.42 -1.55
CA LEU A 77 -0.49 4.15 -0.43
C LEU A 77 1.04 4.22 -0.49
N LEU A 78 1.71 3.13 -0.85
CA LEU A 78 3.16 3.09 -1.02
C LEU A 78 3.63 4.12 -2.04
N VAL A 79 2.98 4.19 -3.20
CA VAL A 79 3.31 5.13 -4.28
C VAL A 79 3.10 6.58 -3.82
N VAL A 80 1.98 6.86 -3.14
CA VAL A 80 1.73 8.18 -2.55
C VAL A 80 2.81 8.55 -1.53
N LEU A 81 3.22 7.62 -0.66
CA LEU A 81 4.28 7.90 0.31
C LEU A 81 5.65 8.07 -0.34
N LEU A 82 5.96 7.32 -1.40
CA LEU A 82 7.22 7.48 -2.12
C LEU A 82 7.33 8.87 -2.75
N SER A 83 6.21 9.48 -3.16
CA SER A 83 6.22 10.81 -3.77
C SER A 83 6.40 11.96 -2.77
N VAL A 84 6.02 11.76 -1.50
CA VAL A 84 6.10 12.80 -0.47
C VAL A 84 7.17 12.56 0.59
N ALA A 85 7.46 11.31 0.94
CA ALA A 85 8.30 10.94 2.08
C ALA A 85 9.71 10.48 1.71
N ALA A 86 9.96 10.08 0.45
CA ALA A 86 11.25 9.51 0.05
C ALA A 86 12.45 10.44 0.27
N GLY A 87 12.23 11.76 0.26
CA GLY A 87 13.26 12.79 0.49
C GLY A 87 13.38 13.28 1.94
N THR A 88 12.61 12.74 2.90
CA THR A 88 12.65 13.21 4.29
C THR A 88 13.64 12.40 5.13
N PRO A 89 14.48 13.03 5.99
CA PRO A 89 15.40 12.30 6.87
C PRO A 89 14.69 11.35 7.84
N GLU A 90 13.45 11.66 8.19
CA GLU A 90 12.65 10.94 9.20
C GLU A 90 11.64 9.95 8.58
N TRP A 91 11.81 9.58 7.31
CA TRP A 91 10.87 8.73 6.57
C TRP A 91 10.45 7.47 7.34
N GLY A 92 11.36 6.83 8.08
CA GLY A 92 11.05 5.64 8.88
C GLY A 92 9.98 5.88 9.95
N ARG A 93 10.05 7.01 10.67
CA ARG A 93 9.04 7.38 11.68
C ARG A 93 7.71 7.72 11.04
N VAL A 94 7.73 8.47 9.94
CA VAL A 94 6.52 8.81 9.18
C VAL A 94 5.78 7.54 8.76
N ILE A 95 6.50 6.58 8.18
CA ILE A 95 5.91 5.32 7.72
C ILE A 95 5.40 4.48 8.88
N ALA A 96 6.09 4.48 10.03
CA ALA A 96 5.63 3.74 11.20
C ALA A 96 4.27 4.26 11.66
N VAL A 97 4.10 5.59 11.74
CA VAL A 97 2.81 6.21 12.07
C VAL A 97 1.75 5.88 11.02
N VAL A 98 2.10 5.98 9.73
CA VAL A 98 1.20 5.65 8.61
C VAL A 98 0.73 4.19 8.65
N VAL A 99 1.63 3.25 8.93
CA VAL A 99 1.32 1.83 9.10
C VAL A 99 0.35 1.63 10.26
N VAL A 100 0.61 2.25 11.41
CA VAL A 100 -0.29 2.17 12.57
C VAL A 100 -1.68 2.72 12.22
N VAL A 101 -1.76 3.90 11.60
CA VAL A 101 -3.03 4.49 11.15
C VAL A 101 -3.74 3.57 10.14
N GLY A 102 -3.00 2.98 9.19
CA GLY A 102 -3.55 2.04 8.21
C GLY A 102 -4.09 0.76 8.84
N VAL A 103 -3.46 0.25 9.90
CA VAL A 103 -3.97 -0.88 10.69
C VAL A 103 -5.23 -0.49 11.45
N LEU A 104 -5.23 0.67 12.12
CA LEU A 104 -6.40 1.15 12.86
C LEU A 104 -7.60 1.40 11.94
N ALA A 105 -7.36 2.01 10.78
CA ALA A 105 -8.38 2.23 9.76
C ALA A 105 -9.01 0.91 9.28
N ARG A 106 -8.21 -0.14 9.11
CA ARG A 106 -8.69 -1.50 8.78
C ARG A 106 -9.34 -2.23 9.95
N GLY A 107 -8.89 -1.90 11.16
CA GLY A 107 -9.44 -2.34 12.45
C GLY A 107 -10.90 -1.97 12.67
N THR A 108 -11.41 -0.95 11.99
CA THR A 108 -12.82 -0.52 12.10
C THR A 108 -13.80 -1.66 11.83
N MET A 109 -13.50 -2.56 10.88
CA MET A 109 -14.36 -3.72 10.55
C MET A 109 -14.42 -4.78 11.67
N ALA A 110 -13.48 -4.76 12.62
CA ALA A 110 -13.50 -5.66 13.77
C ALA A 110 -14.64 -5.32 14.74
N PHE A 111 -15.11 -4.07 14.73
CA PHE A 111 -16.08 -3.54 15.69
C PHE A 111 -17.49 -3.35 15.10
N GLY A 112 -17.71 -3.65 13.81
CA GLY A 112 -19.01 -3.57 13.16
C GLY A 112 -18.98 -2.87 11.80
N GLU A 113 -20.17 -2.37 11.39
CA GLU A 113 -20.42 -1.67 10.12
C GLU A 113 -19.33 -0.62 9.82
N PRO A 114 -18.88 -0.51 8.56
CA PRO A 114 -18.11 0.64 8.13
C PRO A 114 -18.82 1.90 8.60
N GLY A 115 -18.12 2.85 9.23
CA GLY A 115 -18.64 4.21 9.28
C GLY A 115 -19.08 4.60 7.87
N THR A 116 -20.23 5.27 7.73
CA THR A 116 -20.84 5.69 6.46
C THR A 116 -19.97 6.70 5.73
N LEU A 117 -18.82 6.22 5.27
CA LEU A 117 -17.88 6.95 4.49
C LEU A 117 -18.53 7.05 3.11
N VAL A 118 -18.73 8.28 2.65
CA VAL A 118 -19.30 8.54 1.32
C VAL A 118 -18.28 8.12 0.28
N VAL A 119 -18.23 6.82 0.00
CA VAL A 119 -17.19 6.13 -0.77
C VAL A 119 -16.92 6.86 -2.09
N GLY A 120 -17.99 7.22 -2.81
CA GLY A 120 -17.91 7.95 -4.06
C GLY A 120 -17.17 9.29 -3.93
N SER A 121 -17.72 10.22 -3.15
CA SER A 121 -17.14 11.56 -2.96
C SER A 121 -15.73 11.51 -2.39
N THR A 122 -15.47 10.64 -1.41
CA THR A 122 -14.13 10.50 -0.84
C THR A 122 -13.14 9.96 -1.85
N SER A 123 -13.53 9.01 -2.70
CA SER A 123 -12.67 8.49 -3.77
C SER A 123 -12.36 9.56 -4.82
N VAL A 124 -13.33 10.40 -5.19
CA VAL A 124 -13.10 11.55 -6.10
C VAL A 124 -12.12 12.55 -5.48
N LEU A 125 -12.32 12.92 -4.21
CA LEU A 125 -11.43 13.87 -3.50
C LEU A 125 -10.01 13.31 -3.36
N LEU A 126 -9.87 12.04 -3.02
CA LEU A 126 -8.58 11.36 -2.97
C LEU A 126 -7.92 11.36 -4.35
N GLY A 127 -8.65 10.98 -5.39
CA GLY A 127 -8.15 10.95 -6.76
C GLY A 127 -7.69 12.32 -7.23
N ALA A 128 -8.47 13.37 -6.98
CA ALA A 128 -8.10 14.75 -7.28
C ALA A 128 -6.85 15.19 -6.51
N ALA A 129 -6.73 14.84 -5.22
CA ALA A 129 -5.55 15.15 -4.42
C ALA A 129 -4.29 14.42 -4.93
N VAL A 130 -4.42 13.15 -5.36
CA VAL A 130 -3.32 12.38 -5.94
C VAL A 130 -2.89 12.96 -7.30
N LEU A 131 -3.84 13.32 -8.17
CA LEU A 131 -3.55 13.99 -9.44
C LEU A 131 -2.86 15.34 -9.24
N TRP A 132 -3.30 16.10 -8.25
CA TRP A 132 -2.64 17.34 -7.84
C TRP A 132 -1.21 17.08 -7.34
N GLY A 133 -1.00 16.03 -6.54
CA GLY A 133 0.33 15.59 -6.11
C GLY A 133 1.25 15.20 -7.28
N ALA A 134 0.74 14.44 -8.25
CA ALA A 134 1.44 14.12 -9.50
C ALA A 134 1.86 15.40 -10.26
N TRP A 135 0.94 16.34 -10.43
CA TRP A 135 1.22 17.59 -11.11
C TRP A 135 2.25 18.46 -10.39
N GLN A 136 2.18 18.52 -9.04
CA GLN A 136 3.21 19.19 -8.25
C GLN A 136 4.59 18.56 -8.40
N ALA A 137 4.66 17.22 -8.50
CA ALA A 137 5.92 16.53 -8.71
C ALA A 137 6.58 16.95 -10.03
N PHE A 138 5.80 17.00 -11.13
CA PHE A 138 6.28 17.50 -12.43
C PHE A 138 6.77 18.96 -12.38
N ARG A 139 6.05 19.84 -11.67
CA ARG A 139 6.42 21.25 -11.57
C ARG A 139 7.69 21.53 -10.76
N ARG A 140 8.18 20.56 -9.98
CA ARG A 140 9.36 20.75 -9.10
C ARG A 140 10.67 20.33 -9.76
N GLU A 141 10.66 19.74 -10.95
CA GLU A 141 11.88 19.51 -11.73
C GLU A 141 12.56 20.86 -12.02
N GLY A 142 13.77 21.06 -11.47
CA GLY A 142 14.60 22.26 -11.68
C GLY A 142 14.58 23.33 -10.59
N SER A 143 13.77 23.20 -9.53
CA SER A 143 13.79 24.14 -8.39
C SER A 143 14.54 23.56 -7.18
N PRO A 144 15.35 24.35 -6.43
CA PRO A 144 15.99 23.86 -5.21
C PRO A 144 14.90 23.43 -4.22
N PRO A 145 15.02 22.23 -3.61
CA PRO A 145 13.98 21.70 -2.74
C PRO A 145 13.86 22.57 -1.49
N ARG A 146 12.73 23.25 -1.33
CA ARG A 146 12.30 23.64 0.02
C ARG A 146 12.00 22.34 0.75
N ALA A 147 12.72 22.06 1.83
CA ALA A 147 12.44 20.91 2.68
C ALA A 147 10.96 20.97 3.08
N ALA A 148 10.14 20.11 2.47
CA ALA A 148 8.77 19.91 2.94
C ALA A 148 8.89 19.53 4.41
N SER A 149 8.26 20.32 5.26
CA SER A 149 8.38 20.11 6.70
C SER A 149 7.85 18.72 7.05
N ALA A 150 8.50 18.06 8.00
CA ALA A 150 8.15 16.68 8.38
C ALA A 150 6.66 16.53 8.74
N HIS A 151 6.04 17.58 9.28
CA HIS A 151 4.62 17.62 9.61
C HIS A 151 3.69 17.60 8.38
N LEU A 152 4.07 18.21 7.25
CA LEU A 152 3.28 18.14 6.02
C LEU A 152 3.29 16.72 5.46
N VAL A 153 4.47 16.11 5.41
CA VAL A 153 4.63 14.73 4.92
C VAL A 153 3.89 13.74 5.82
N LEU A 154 4.01 13.92 7.14
CA LEU A 154 3.25 13.13 8.11
C LEU A 154 1.75 13.32 7.94
N GLY A 155 1.27 14.57 7.80
CA GLY A 155 -0.13 14.89 7.61
C GLY A 155 -0.72 14.25 6.34
N THR A 156 -0.03 14.37 5.20
CA THR A 156 -0.44 13.72 3.94
C THR A 156 -0.44 12.21 4.06
N GLY A 157 0.62 11.63 4.65
CA GLY A 157 0.72 10.19 4.84
C GLY A 157 -0.39 9.63 5.73
N VAL A 158 -0.65 10.27 6.88
CA VAL A 158 -1.70 9.87 7.83
C VAL A 158 -3.07 9.95 7.18
N LEU A 159 -3.37 11.05 6.47
CA LEU A 159 -4.64 11.21 5.77
C LEU A 159 -4.82 10.14 4.68
N ALA A 160 -3.81 9.92 3.85
CA ALA A 160 -3.85 8.89 2.80
C ALA A 160 -4.04 7.50 3.41
N ALA A 161 -3.34 7.18 4.50
CA ALA A 161 -3.44 5.91 5.19
C ALA A 161 -4.82 5.67 5.80
N ALA A 162 -5.42 6.71 6.40
CA ALA A 162 -6.75 6.63 6.97
C ALA A 162 -7.80 6.43 5.87
N VAL A 163 -7.78 7.26 4.82
CA VAL A 163 -8.75 7.19 3.73
C VAL A 163 -8.65 5.86 2.96
N LEU A 164 -7.46 5.50 2.48
CA LEU A 164 -7.25 4.24 1.76
C LEU A 164 -7.50 3.02 2.67
N GLY A 165 -7.10 3.11 3.95
CA GLY A 165 -7.34 2.07 4.93
C GLY A 165 -8.82 1.82 5.17
N LEU A 166 -9.62 2.87 5.36
CA LEU A 166 -11.06 2.75 5.56
C LEU A 166 -11.76 2.23 4.29
N MET A 167 -11.41 2.77 3.12
CA MET A 167 -11.99 2.34 1.84
C MET A 167 -11.67 0.87 1.53
N SER A 168 -10.43 0.45 1.74
CA SER A 168 -10.02 -0.95 1.53
C SER A 168 -10.65 -1.88 2.55
N ALA A 169 -10.84 -1.46 3.79
CA ALA A 169 -11.52 -2.24 4.82
C ALA A 169 -12.98 -2.49 4.44
N SER A 170 -13.70 -1.44 4.01
CA SER A 170 -15.09 -1.57 3.54
C SER A 170 -15.19 -2.46 2.31
N ALA A 171 -14.29 -2.30 1.33
CA ALA A 171 -14.27 -3.14 0.12
C ALA A 171 -13.93 -4.60 0.44
N ALA A 172 -12.93 -4.83 1.30
CA ALA A 172 -12.58 -6.18 1.73
C ALA A 172 -13.74 -6.84 2.47
N HIS A 173 -14.45 -6.11 3.34
CA HIS A 173 -15.63 -6.62 4.05
C HIS A 173 -16.77 -6.99 3.10
N ALA A 174 -17.05 -6.14 2.10
CA ALA A 174 -18.07 -6.41 1.09
C ALA A 174 -17.82 -7.71 0.33
N VAL A 175 -16.55 -8.01 0.03
CA VAL A 175 -16.16 -9.22 -0.72
C VAL A 175 -16.04 -10.44 0.20
N THR A 176 -15.59 -10.28 1.45
CA THR A 176 -15.38 -11.41 2.37
C THR A 176 -16.65 -11.84 3.08
N GLY A 177 -17.63 -10.94 3.23
CA GLY A 177 -18.84 -11.14 4.03
C GLY A 177 -18.56 -11.35 5.52
N SER A 178 -17.36 -11.03 6.00
CA SER A 178 -16.98 -11.23 7.41
C SER A 178 -15.93 -10.22 7.86
N GLY A 179 -16.24 -9.50 8.95
CA GLY A 179 -15.36 -8.51 9.58
C GLY A 179 -13.99 -9.07 9.96
N PRO A 180 -13.91 -10.22 10.66
CA PRO A 180 -12.64 -10.81 11.04
C PRO A 180 -11.77 -11.22 9.83
N LEU A 181 -12.38 -11.78 8.77
CA LEU A 181 -11.62 -12.18 7.58
C LEU A 181 -11.10 -10.96 6.80
N ALA A 182 -11.92 -9.90 6.71
CA ALA A 182 -11.52 -8.63 6.12
C ALA A 182 -10.38 -7.98 6.90
N LEU A 183 -10.42 -8.03 8.24
CA LEU A 183 -9.35 -7.53 9.10
C LEU A 183 -8.05 -8.29 8.86
N VAL A 184 -8.09 -9.62 8.87
CA VAL A 184 -6.89 -10.44 8.66
C VAL A 184 -6.30 -10.18 7.28
N ALA A 185 -7.13 -10.17 6.24
CA ALA A 185 -6.72 -9.79 4.88
C ALA A 185 -6.08 -8.40 4.83
N GLY A 186 -6.72 -7.42 5.48
CA GLY A 186 -6.26 -6.03 5.52
C GLY A 186 -4.91 -5.86 6.22
N VAL A 187 -4.73 -6.49 7.38
CA VAL A 187 -3.49 -6.38 8.15
C VAL A 187 -2.36 -7.15 7.46
N LEU A 188 -2.61 -8.35 6.93
CA LEU A 188 -1.61 -9.09 6.16
C LEU A 188 -1.15 -8.34 4.92
N ALA A 189 -2.01 -7.53 4.31
CA ALA A 189 -1.63 -6.66 3.20
C ALA A 189 -0.75 -5.47 3.63
N LEU A 190 -0.67 -5.13 4.93
CA LEU A 190 0.19 -4.06 5.47
C LEU A 190 1.49 -4.59 6.07
N VAL A 191 1.52 -5.84 6.51
CA VAL A 191 2.73 -6.45 7.08
C VAL A 191 3.84 -6.44 6.02
N GLY A 192 4.99 -5.84 6.35
CA GLY A 192 6.11 -5.71 5.42
C GLY A 192 6.26 -4.35 4.79
N PHE A 193 5.34 -3.43 5.04
CA PHE A 193 5.31 -2.13 4.41
C PHE A 193 6.61 -1.34 4.61
N GLN A 194 7.23 -1.43 5.80
CA GLN A 194 8.54 -0.79 6.06
C GLN A 194 9.64 -1.33 5.13
N HIS A 195 9.66 -2.65 4.94
CA HIS A 195 10.62 -3.33 4.08
C HIS A 195 10.38 -3.04 2.60
N VAL A 196 9.11 -3.04 2.18
CA VAL A 196 8.72 -2.69 0.80
C VAL A 196 9.12 -1.25 0.49
N PHE A 197 8.79 -0.29 1.37
CA PHE A 197 9.16 1.10 1.14
C PHE A 197 10.68 1.29 1.08
N GLY A 198 11.43 0.73 2.03
CA GLY A 198 12.89 0.81 2.03
C GLY A 198 13.50 0.21 0.76
N LEU A 199 12.98 -0.94 0.31
CA LEU A 199 13.42 -1.58 -0.92
C LEU A 199 13.11 -0.72 -2.15
N VAL A 200 11.86 -0.29 -2.33
CA VAL A 200 11.46 0.48 -3.51
C VAL A 200 12.14 1.84 -3.54
N ARG A 201 12.26 2.55 -2.40
CA ARG A 201 13.06 3.78 -2.29
C ARG A 201 14.51 3.55 -2.72
N GLY A 202 15.14 2.47 -2.23
CA GLY A 202 16.51 2.12 -2.58
C GLY A 202 16.70 1.75 -4.06
N LEU A 203 15.68 1.17 -4.70
CA LEU A 203 15.65 0.91 -6.15
C LEU A 203 15.46 2.18 -6.96
N LEU A 204 14.50 3.04 -6.57
CA LEU A 204 14.23 4.31 -7.24
C LEU A 204 15.43 5.25 -7.18
N ALA A 205 16.20 5.25 -6.08
CA ALA A 205 17.45 6.01 -5.98
C ALA A 205 18.52 5.63 -7.03
N ARG A 206 18.38 4.48 -7.69
CA ARG A 206 19.28 4.01 -8.75
C ARG A 206 18.72 4.20 -10.16
N MET A 207 17.48 4.67 -10.28
CA MET A 207 16.81 4.86 -11.57
C MET A 207 16.91 6.34 -11.97
N PRO A 208 17.48 6.67 -13.14
CA PRO A 208 17.54 8.05 -13.64
C PRO A 208 16.15 8.69 -13.77
N ASP A 209 15.18 7.91 -14.26
CA ASP A 209 13.82 8.37 -14.57
C ASP A 209 12.82 8.04 -13.45
N ALA A 210 13.28 7.81 -12.21
CA ALA A 210 12.41 7.49 -11.08
C ALA A 210 11.24 8.48 -10.89
N PRO A 211 11.44 9.81 -11.01
CA PRO A 211 10.34 10.77 -10.86
C PRO A 211 9.26 10.60 -11.93
N VAL A 212 9.67 10.36 -13.18
CA VAL A 212 8.75 10.17 -14.32
C VAL A 212 7.91 8.92 -14.12
N GLY A 213 8.55 7.80 -13.77
CA GLY A 213 7.84 6.55 -13.49
C GLY A 213 6.84 6.70 -12.35
N LEU A 214 7.23 7.35 -11.25
CA LEU A 214 6.35 7.60 -10.11
C LEU A 214 5.16 8.50 -10.48
N ALA A 215 5.38 9.51 -11.32
CA ALA A 215 4.32 10.41 -11.77
C ALA A 215 3.30 9.69 -12.66
N VAL A 216 3.74 8.80 -13.55
CA VAL A 216 2.82 7.96 -14.35
C VAL A 216 1.94 7.10 -13.45
N VAL A 217 2.51 6.45 -12.43
CA VAL A 217 1.73 5.65 -11.49
C VAL A 217 0.77 6.53 -10.68
N LEU A 218 1.20 7.70 -10.20
CA LEU A 218 0.31 8.62 -9.48
C LEU A 218 -0.85 9.10 -10.36
N VAL A 219 -0.61 9.42 -11.64
CA VAL A 219 -1.68 9.77 -12.58
C VAL A 219 -2.67 8.61 -12.72
N PHE A 220 -2.16 7.39 -12.90
CA PHE A 220 -3.02 6.20 -12.96
C PHE A 220 -3.86 6.01 -11.69
N ILE A 221 -3.25 6.09 -10.50
CA ILE A 221 -3.95 5.98 -9.20
C ILE A 221 -5.01 7.07 -9.07
N GLY A 222 -4.67 8.31 -9.43
CA GLY A 222 -5.56 9.46 -9.38
C GLY A 222 -6.77 9.29 -10.31
N VAL A 223 -6.55 8.96 -11.58
CA VAL A 223 -7.62 8.72 -12.57
C VAL A 223 -8.51 7.56 -12.12
N LYS A 224 -7.92 6.43 -11.71
CA LYS A 224 -8.67 5.27 -11.19
C LYS A 224 -9.57 5.67 -10.03
N SER A 225 -9.04 6.46 -9.09
CA SER A 225 -9.79 6.86 -7.89
C SER A 225 -10.93 7.83 -8.21
N VAL A 226 -10.72 8.76 -9.15
CA VAL A 226 -11.80 9.64 -9.63
C VAL A 226 -12.90 8.83 -10.32
N LEU A 227 -12.53 7.95 -11.26
CA LEU A 227 -13.50 7.15 -12.01
C LEU A 227 -14.31 6.22 -11.09
N ALA A 228 -13.64 5.53 -10.16
CA ALA A 228 -14.31 4.70 -9.18
C ALA A 228 -15.29 5.51 -8.33
N GLY A 229 -14.86 6.69 -7.90
CA GLY A 229 -15.68 7.60 -7.11
C GLY A 229 -16.92 8.12 -7.84
N LEU A 230 -16.77 8.46 -9.13
CA LEU A 230 -17.88 8.86 -10.00
C LEU A 230 -18.88 7.72 -10.24
N ALA A 231 -18.40 6.47 -10.25
CA ALA A 231 -19.25 5.28 -10.30
C ALA A 231 -19.95 4.98 -8.95
N GLY A 232 -19.73 5.79 -7.90
CA GLY A 232 -20.25 5.56 -6.56
C GLY A 232 -19.56 4.43 -5.81
N THR A 233 -18.44 3.92 -6.35
CA THR A 233 -17.68 2.81 -5.78
C THR A 233 -16.33 3.28 -5.22
N GLY A 234 -15.68 2.42 -4.44
CA GLY A 234 -14.33 2.70 -3.94
C GLY A 234 -13.28 2.34 -5.00
N PRO A 235 -12.04 2.85 -4.88
CA PRO A 235 -10.97 2.62 -5.88
C PRO A 235 -10.55 1.15 -6.05
N VAL A 236 -11.13 0.23 -5.27
CA VAL A 236 -10.71 -1.17 -5.18
C VAL A 236 -11.88 -2.14 -5.02
N HIS A 237 -13.03 -1.84 -5.62
CA HIS A 237 -14.24 -2.64 -5.44
C HIS A 237 -14.35 -3.87 -6.37
N ASP A 238 -13.61 -3.88 -7.49
CA ASP A 238 -13.70 -4.93 -8.51
C ASP A 238 -12.36 -5.68 -8.67
N ALA A 239 -12.42 -7.00 -8.76
CA ALA A 239 -11.27 -7.87 -9.01
C ALA A 239 -10.53 -7.51 -10.30
N GLN A 240 -11.25 -7.09 -11.36
CA GLN A 240 -10.63 -6.65 -12.61
C GLN A 240 -9.79 -5.39 -12.40
N VAL A 241 -10.28 -4.45 -11.59
CA VAL A 241 -9.57 -3.19 -11.27
C VAL A 241 -8.35 -3.46 -10.39
N VAL A 242 -8.44 -4.42 -9.47
CA VAL A 242 -7.30 -4.90 -8.67
C VAL A 242 -6.21 -5.48 -9.57
N LEU A 243 -6.58 -6.40 -10.48
CA LEU A 243 -5.65 -7.01 -11.42
C LEU A 243 -5.01 -5.99 -12.36
N LEU A 244 -5.80 -5.04 -12.88
CA LEU A 244 -5.31 -3.95 -13.70
C LEU A 244 -4.30 -3.09 -12.93
N THR A 245 -4.59 -2.74 -11.67
CA THR A 245 -3.70 -1.94 -10.82
C THR A 245 -2.36 -2.65 -10.62
N LEU A 246 -2.39 -3.91 -10.22
CA LEU A 246 -1.19 -4.71 -10.01
C LEU A 246 -0.40 -4.90 -11.32
N GLY A 247 -1.10 -5.12 -12.44
CA GLY A 247 -0.49 -5.27 -13.76
C GLY A 247 0.18 -4.00 -14.26
N VAL A 248 -0.49 -2.84 -14.17
CA VAL A 248 0.08 -1.53 -14.54
C VAL A 248 1.30 -1.22 -13.70
N LEU A 249 1.23 -1.43 -12.39
CA LEU A 249 2.37 -1.19 -11.52
C LEU A 249 3.54 -2.12 -11.81
N ALA A 250 3.28 -3.41 -12.03
CA ALA A 250 4.31 -4.37 -12.41
C ALA A 250 4.96 -3.99 -13.76
N ALA A 251 4.16 -3.55 -14.73
CA ALA A 251 4.65 -3.07 -16.02
C ALA A 251 5.54 -1.83 -15.88
N VAL A 252 5.13 -0.83 -15.10
CA VAL A 252 5.94 0.38 -14.86
C VAL A 252 7.23 0.04 -14.11
N ALA A 253 7.16 -0.83 -13.09
CA ALA A 253 8.34 -1.30 -12.38
C ALA A 253 9.30 -2.08 -13.29
N ALA A 254 8.78 -2.92 -14.19
CA ALA A 254 9.58 -3.66 -15.16
C ALA A 254 10.25 -2.72 -16.18
N LEU A 255 9.51 -1.74 -16.71
CA LEU A 255 10.05 -0.72 -17.61
C LEU A 255 11.16 0.09 -16.92
N GLY A 256 10.94 0.54 -15.69
CA GLY A 256 11.95 1.25 -14.89
C GLY A 256 13.19 0.41 -14.59
N ALA A 257 13.03 -0.91 -14.38
CA ALA A 257 14.16 -1.81 -14.23
C ALA A 257 14.94 -1.99 -15.54
N ILE A 258 14.26 -2.06 -16.69
CA ILE A 258 14.87 -2.17 -18.02
C ILE A 258 15.65 -0.90 -18.36
N THR A 259 15.10 0.30 -18.10
CA THR A 259 15.81 1.56 -18.35
C THR A 259 17.04 1.68 -17.46
N ALA A 260 16.95 1.31 -16.18
CA ALA A 260 18.08 1.29 -15.27
C ALA A 260 19.18 0.32 -15.68
N ALA A 261 18.83 -0.85 -16.24
CA ALA A 261 19.80 -1.82 -16.73
C ALA A 261 20.54 -1.35 -18.00
N ARG A 262 19.92 -0.45 -18.79
CA ARG A 262 20.47 0.08 -20.05
C ARG A 262 21.23 1.39 -19.88
N ALA A 263 21.17 2.03 -18.72
CA ALA A 263 21.89 3.27 -18.47
C ALA A 263 23.42 3.05 -18.59
N PRO A 264 24.14 3.85 -19.40
CA PRO A 264 25.59 3.72 -19.54
C PRO A 264 26.28 3.92 -18.18
N ARG A 265 27.14 2.96 -17.80
CA ARG A 265 27.96 3.01 -16.57
C ARG A 265 29.12 3.99 -16.74
N GLU A 266 28.83 5.28 -16.77
CA GLU A 266 29.86 6.30 -17.04
C GLU A 266 30.29 7.10 -15.80
N ARG A 267 29.95 6.66 -14.58
CA ARG A 267 30.30 7.38 -13.34
C ARG A 267 31.12 6.55 -12.35
N GLU A 268 32.25 6.04 -12.82
CA GLU A 268 33.32 5.52 -11.93
C GLU A 268 34.68 6.19 -12.18
N ARG A 269 34.75 7.28 -12.96
CA ARG A 269 35.98 8.06 -13.15
C ARG A 269 35.70 9.57 -13.23
N SER A 270 35.59 10.22 -12.09
CA SER A 270 35.85 11.66 -11.93
C SER A 270 36.03 11.99 -10.46
#